data_AF-A0A7W1ZA42-F1
#
_entry.id   AF-A0A7W1ZA42-F1
#
_cell.length_a   1.000
_cell.length_b   1.000
_cell.length_c   1.000
_cell.angle_alpha   90.00
_cell.angle_beta   90.00
_cell.angle_gamma   90.00
#
_symmetry.space_group_name_H-M   'P 1'
#
loop_
_entity.id
_entity.type
_entity.pdbx_description
1 polymer ?
#
loop_
_entity_poly.entity_id
_entity_poly.type
_entity_poly.pdbx_seq_one_letter_code
_entity_poly.pdbx_strand_id
1 'polypeptide(L)'
;EKLATAARNTGAPSSGVAFALLAAVTLDGVPENLALGVSLASSSEEGLAGIVALLVAIFVSNFPESLVGAAAMRSGDRSPRFVIGIWTVTAVVLTVAVVVGRAVADGMSPGTLAFALAFAGGAVLASLADTLMPEAFEHGRPFNAMSTALGFLLAFVLSDL
;
A
#
# COMPACT_ATOMS: atom_id res chain seq x y z
N GLU A 1 6.36 29.71 29.19
CA GLU A 1 6.75 29.76 27.76
C GLU A 1 7.61 28.58 27.28
N LYS A 2 8.72 28.23 27.96
CA LYS A 2 9.55 27.07 27.59
C LYS A 2 8.87 25.69 27.71
N LEU A 3 7.81 25.57 28.49
CA LEU A 3 7.03 24.32 28.64
C LEU A 3 5.96 24.12 27.54
N ALA A 4 5.53 25.19 26.87
CA ALA A 4 4.57 25.11 25.76
C ALA A 4 5.25 24.80 24.41
N THR A 5 6.59 24.90 24.35
CA THR A 5 7.38 24.58 23.15
C THR A 5 7.84 23.12 23.14
N ALA A 6 7.94 22.47 24.30
CA ALA A 6 8.31 21.05 24.41
C ALA A 6 7.15 20.08 24.05
N ALA A 7 5.90 20.55 24.09
CA ALA A 7 4.72 19.72 23.79
C ALA A 7 4.35 19.67 22.29
N ARG A 8 5.12 20.33 21.41
CA ARG A 8 4.88 20.29 19.94
C ARG A 8 5.68 19.22 19.20
N ASN A 9 6.52 18.45 19.89
CA ASN A 9 7.46 17.49 19.28
C ASN A 9 7.14 16.01 19.55
N THR A 10 5.91 15.68 19.96
CA THR A 10 5.52 14.29 20.21
C THR A 10 4.40 13.87 19.27
N GLY A 11 4.72 13.11 18.22
CA GLY A 11 3.75 12.24 17.54
C GLY A 11 3.22 12.65 16.17
N ALA A 12 3.82 13.62 15.48
CA ALA A 12 3.45 13.91 14.09
C ALA A 12 4.40 13.18 13.13
N PRO A 13 3.90 12.28 12.26
CA PRO A 13 4.73 11.65 11.25
C PRO A 13 5.42 12.72 10.40
N SER A 14 6.71 12.54 10.14
CA SER A 14 7.47 13.55 9.39
C SER A 14 6.92 13.70 7.96
N SER A 15 7.11 14.88 7.35
CA SER A 15 6.73 15.08 5.94
C SER A 15 7.40 14.08 5.00
N GLY A 16 8.54 13.47 5.40
CA GLY A 16 9.19 12.40 4.66
C GLY A 16 8.37 11.11 4.63
N VAL A 17 7.81 10.70 5.78
CA VAL A 17 6.93 9.51 5.91
C VAL A 17 5.74 9.62 4.96
N ALA A 18 5.14 10.81 4.88
CA ALA A 18 3.99 11.06 4.01
C ALA A 18 4.26 10.75 2.52
N PHE A 19 5.39 11.23 1.99
CA PHE A 19 5.76 10.99 0.60
C PHE A 19 6.34 9.60 0.37
N ALA A 20 6.99 9.01 1.37
CA ALA A 20 7.46 7.63 1.33
C ALA A 20 6.28 6.66 1.21
N LEU A 21 5.21 6.86 1.98
CA LEU A 21 3.99 6.04 1.88
C LEU A 21 3.25 6.24 0.55
N LEU A 22 3.17 7.48 0.06
CA LEU A 22 2.61 7.74 -1.27
C LEU A 22 3.40 7.01 -2.36
N ALA A 23 4.73 7.05 -2.28
CA ALA A 23 5.61 6.37 -3.21
C ALA A 23 5.48 4.85 -3.10
N ALA A 24 5.42 4.31 -1.88
CA ALA A 24 5.20 2.88 -1.61
C ALA A 24 3.94 2.39 -2.30
N VAL A 25 2.77 2.92 -1.93
CA VAL A 25 1.45 2.58 -2.50
C VAL A 25 1.39 2.71 -4.02
N THR A 26 2.17 3.63 -4.60
CA THR A 26 2.23 3.77 -6.06
C THR A 26 3.15 2.73 -6.70
N LEU A 27 4.28 2.43 -6.05
CA LEU A 27 5.34 1.57 -6.59
C LEU A 27 4.97 0.08 -6.53
N ASP A 28 4.34 -0.37 -5.44
CA ASP A 28 3.79 -1.73 -5.32
C ASP A 28 2.39 -1.85 -5.96
N GLY A 29 1.57 -0.80 -5.83
CA GLY A 29 0.21 -0.80 -6.31
C GLY A 29 0.13 -0.89 -7.83
N VAL A 30 1.05 -0.30 -8.60
CA VAL A 30 1.00 -0.42 -10.07
C VAL A 30 1.16 -1.88 -10.53
N PRO A 31 2.20 -2.63 -10.13
CA PRO A 31 2.29 -4.06 -10.44
C PRO A 31 1.12 -4.90 -9.92
N GLU A 32 0.63 -4.66 -8.70
CA GLU A 32 -0.50 -5.40 -8.13
C GLU A 32 -1.81 -5.17 -8.92
N ASN A 33 -2.08 -3.92 -9.29
CA ASN A 33 -3.27 -3.56 -10.06
C ASN A 33 -3.16 -4.03 -11.53
N LEU A 34 -1.95 -4.06 -12.11
CA LEU A 34 -1.69 -4.72 -13.39
C LEU A 34 -2.04 -6.21 -13.31
N ALA A 35 -1.61 -6.90 -12.25
CA ALA A 35 -1.90 -8.32 -12.03
C ALA A 35 -3.40 -8.57 -11.90
N LEU A 36 -4.11 -7.74 -11.12
CA LEU A 36 -5.57 -7.80 -11.03
C LEU A 36 -6.23 -7.61 -12.40
N GLY A 37 -5.71 -6.69 -13.24
CA GLY A 37 -6.16 -6.50 -14.61
C GLY A 37 -6.00 -7.73 -15.48
N VAL A 38 -4.84 -8.39 -15.41
CA VAL A 38 -4.57 -9.66 -16.12
C VAL A 38 -5.56 -10.73 -15.66
N SER A 39 -5.75 -10.87 -14.34
CA SER A 39 -6.68 -11.87 -13.79
C SER A 39 -8.14 -11.65 -14.19
N LEU A 40 -8.54 -10.40 -14.42
CA LEU A 40 -9.86 -10.06 -14.96
C LEU A 40 -10.04 -10.52 -16.42
N ALA A 41 -8.97 -10.62 -17.20
CA ALA A 41 -9.03 -11.13 -18.57
C ALA A 41 -9.13 -12.66 -18.62
N SER A 42 -8.41 -13.36 -17.72
CA SER A 42 -8.43 -14.82 -17.53
C SER A 42 -9.60 -15.33 -16.69
N SER A 43 -10.68 -14.55 -16.54
CA SER A 43 -11.84 -14.83 -15.67
C SER A 43 -12.50 -16.22 -15.85
N SER A 44 -12.24 -16.94 -16.95
CA SER A 44 -12.65 -18.33 -17.15
C SER A 44 -11.82 -19.36 -16.38
N GLU A 45 -10.57 -19.07 -16.04
CA GLU A 45 -9.65 -20.01 -15.37
C GLU A 45 -9.49 -19.73 -13.86
N GLU A 46 -9.41 -18.46 -13.45
CA GLU A 46 -9.12 -18.10 -12.04
C GLU A 46 -10.37 -18.00 -11.14
N GLY A 47 -11.56 -18.02 -11.74
CA GLY A 47 -12.83 -17.96 -11.02
C GLY A 47 -13.08 -16.62 -10.30
N LEU A 48 -14.34 -16.24 -10.13
CA LEU A 48 -14.72 -14.97 -9.49
C LEU A 48 -14.15 -14.84 -8.07
N ALA A 49 -14.00 -15.95 -7.35
CA ALA A 49 -13.49 -15.96 -5.98
C ALA A 49 -12.03 -15.52 -5.88
N GLY A 50 -11.15 -15.97 -6.79
CA GLY A 50 -9.73 -15.59 -6.79
C GLY A 50 -9.52 -14.10 -7.09
N ILE A 51 -10.27 -13.57 -8.06
CA ILE A 51 -10.25 -12.15 -8.42
C ILE A 51 -10.70 -11.28 -7.24
N VAL A 52 -11.78 -11.66 -6.55
CA VAL A 52 -12.28 -10.93 -5.39
C VAL A 52 -11.28 -11.01 -4.23
N ALA A 53 -10.66 -12.16 -4.00
CA ALA A 53 -9.64 -12.31 -2.97
C ALA A 53 -8.44 -11.38 -3.23
N LEU A 54 -7.92 -11.34 -4.46
CA LEU A 54 -6.83 -10.45 -4.84
C LEU A 54 -7.21 -8.97 -4.67
N LEU A 55 -8.40 -8.58 -5.12
CA LEU A 55 -8.92 -7.22 -4.94
C LEU A 55 -8.99 -6.83 -3.45
N VAL A 56 -9.49 -7.73 -2.60
CA VAL A 56 -9.59 -7.50 -1.16
C VAL A 56 -8.19 -7.40 -0.53
N ALA A 57 -7.24 -8.25 -0.94
CA ALA A 57 -5.86 -8.18 -0.46
C ALA A 57 -5.20 -6.83 -0.78
N ILE A 58 -5.30 -6.40 -2.04
CA ILE A 58 -4.79 -5.09 -2.50
C ILE A 58 -5.44 -3.95 -1.71
N PHE A 59 -6.76 -4.01 -1.49
CA PHE A 59 -7.46 -2.98 -0.72
C PHE A 59 -7.02 -2.93 0.74
N VAL A 60 -6.92 -4.08 1.40
CA VAL A 60 -6.54 -4.18 2.82
C VAL A 60 -5.10 -3.72 3.04
N SER A 61 -4.21 -3.91 2.07
CA SER A 61 -2.84 -3.38 2.13
C SER A 61 -2.79 -1.86 1.92
N ASN A 62 -3.36 -1.38 0.81
CA ASN A 62 -3.22 0.02 0.40
C ASN A 62 -4.05 0.99 1.25
N PHE A 63 -5.17 0.54 1.84
CA PHE A 63 -6.06 1.41 2.59
C PHE A 63 -5.43 1.98 3.88
N PRO A 64 -4.86 1.17 4.79
CA PRO A 64 -4.14 1.68 5.96
C PRO A 64 -3.00 2.63 5.59
N GLU A 65 -2.19 2.28 4.59
CA GLU A 65 -1.06 3.11 4.16
C GLU A 65 -1.52 4.46 3.59
N SER A 66 -2.59 4.46 2.81
CA SER A 66 -3.17 5.68 2.26
C SER A 66 -3.73 6.60 3.35
N LEU A 67 -4.36 6.02 4.38
CA LEU A 67 -4.86 6.77 5.53
C LEU A 67 -3.72 7.38 6.35
N VAL A 68 -2.71 6.58 6.68
CA VAL A 68 -1.53 7.04 7.45
C VAL A 68 -0.78 8.10 6.65
N GLY A 69 -0.57 7.89 5.36
CA GLY A 69 0.09 8.85 4.47
C GLY A 69 -0.71 10.15 4.32
N ALA A 70 -2.02 10.09 4.15
CA ALA A 70 -2.88 11.28 4.12
C ALA A 70 -2.87 12.05 5.45
N ALA A 71 -2.91 11.35 6.59
CA ALA A 71 -2.80 11.94 7.92
C ALA A 71 -1.43 12.62 8.12
N ALA A 72 -0.34 11.94 7.72
CA ALA A 72 1.03 12.47 7.76
C ALA A 72 1.20 13.73 6.89
N MET A 73 0.56 13.79 5.71
CA MET A 73 0.55 15.02 4.91
C MET A 73 -0.18 16.17 5.62
N ARG A 74 -1.30 15.87 6.30
CA ARG A 74 -2.07 16.88 7.06
C ARG A 74 -1.32 17.39 8.28
N SER A 75 -0.57 16.54 8.97
CA SER A 75 0.31 16.96 10.08
C SER A 75 1.54 17.73 9.59
N GLY A 76 2.01 17.47 8.37
CA GLY A 76 3.07 18.24 7.69
C GLY A 76 2.60 19.53 7.01
N ASP A 77 1.54 20.17 7.53
CA ASP A 77 0.96 21.44 7.05
C ASP A 77 0.53 21.46 5.57
N ARG A 78 0.29 20.31 4.93
CA ARG A 78 -0.26 20.27 3.57
C ARG A 78 -1.75 20.60 3.58
N SER A 79 -2.17 21.39 2.59
CA SER A 79 -3.57 21.77 2.43
C SER A 79 -4.45 20.54 2.15
N PRO A 80 -5.71 20.48 2.64
CA PRO A 80 -6.61 19.36 2.37
C PRO A 80 -6.81 19.11 0.88
N ARG A 81 -6.85 20.17 0.07
CA ARG A 81 -6.99 20.09 -1.39
C ARG A 81 -5.81 19.37 -2.04
N PHE A 82 -4.59 19.65 -1.57
CA PHE A 82 -3.40 18.95 -2.04
C PHE A 82 -3.46 17.47 -1.69
N VAL A 83 -3.81 17.14 -0.44
CA VAL A 83 -3.88 15.74 0.02
C VAL A 83 -4.92 14.95 -0.76
N ILE A 84 -6.13 15.48 -0.90
CA ILE A 84 -7.18 14.83 -1.69
C ILE A 84 -6.74 14.71 -3.16
N GLY A 85 -6.16 15.77 -3.73
CA GLY A 85 -5.69 15.79 -5.10
C GLY A 85 -4.64 14.72 -5.40
N ILE A 86 -3.61 14.61 -4.57
CA ILE A 86 -2.52 13.65 -4.82
C ILE A 86 -2.98 12.20 -4.66
N TRP A 87 -3.79 11.89 -3.64
CA TRP A 87 -4.36 10.55 -3.47
C TRP A 87 -5.37 10.20 -4.55
N THR A 88 -6.11 11.19 -5.08
CA THR A 88 -6.99 10.99 -6.25
C THR A 88 -6.16 10.65 -7.49
N VAL A 89 -5.04 11.36 -7.71
CA VAL A 89 -4.12 11.05 -8.82
C VAL A 89 -3.58 9.64 -8.69
N THR A 90 -3.13 9.23 -7.49
CA THR A 90 -2.68 7.86 -7.23
C THR A 90 -3.79 6.85 -7.54
N ALA A 91 -5.01 7.05 -7.05
CA ALA A 91 -6.13 6.16 -7.35
C ALA A 91 -6.42 6.05 -8.87
N VAL A 92 -6.31 7.15 -9.61
CA VAL A 92 -6.45 7.14 -11.08
C VAL A 92 -5.32 6.35 -11.74
N VAL A 93 -4.08 6.53 -11.30
CA VAL A 93 -2.92 5.77 -11.82
C VAL A 93 -3.11 4.28 -11.59
N LEU A 94 -3.51 3.87 -10.39
CA LEU A 94 -3.77 2.46 -10.06
C LEU A 94 -4.95 1.89 -10.88
N THR A 95 -6.01 2.69 -11.09
CA THR A 95 -7.13 2.29 -11.95
C THR A 95 -6.68 2.08 -13.40
N VAL A 96 -5.84 2.97 -13.93
CA VAL A 96 -5.25 2.83 -15.26
C VAL A 96 -4.40 1.57 -15.35
N ALA A 97 -3.65 1.22 -14.29
CA ALA A 97 -2.89 -0.02 -14.23
C ALA A 97 -3.79 -1.26 -14.39
N VAL A 98 -4.96 -1.31 -13.75
CA VAL A 98 -5.94 -2.40 -13.96
C VAL A 98 -6.40 -2.48 -15.42
N VAL A 99 -6.76 -1.33 -16.01
CA VAL A 99 -7.24 -1.27 -17.41
C VAL A 99 -6.15 -1.74 -18.37
N VAL A 100 -4.91 -1.28 -18.17
CA VAL A 100 -3.75 -1.70 -18.96
C VAL A 100 -3.50 -3.19 -18.79
N GLY A 101 -3.48 -3.70 -17.57
CA GLY A 101 -3.27 -5.12 -17.26
C GLY A 101 -4.26 -6.02 -18.00
N ARG A 102 -5.54 -5.63 -18.01
CA ARG A 102 -6.58 -6.32 -18.78
C ARG A 102 -6.35 -6.25 -20.28
N ALA A 103 -5.91 -5.10 -20.80
CA ALA A 103 -5.70 -4.91 -22.23
C ALA A 103 -4.49 -5.69 -22.77
N VAL A 104 -3.47 -5.93 -21.95
CA VAL A 104 -2.23 -6.62 -22.35
C VAL A 104 -2.19 -8.08 -21.92
N ALA A 105 -3.24 -8.60 -21.29
CA ALA A 105 -3.27 -9.94 -20.70
C ALA A 105 -2.89 -11.04 -21.70
N ASP A 106 -3.44 -10.99 -22.92
CA ASP A 106 -3.19 -11.99 -23.96
C ASP A 106 -1.72 -12.02 -24.46
N GLY A 107 -0.98 -10.92 -24.25
CA GLY A 107 0.42 -10.79 -24.65
C GLY A 107 1.42 -10.86 -23.51
N MET A 108 0.96 -10.94 -22.25
CA MET A 108 1.82 -10.90 -21.09
C MET A 108 2.26 -12.31 -20.71
N SER A 109 3.57 -12.57 -20.76
CA SER A 109 4.09 -13.86 -20.29
C SER A 109 3.98 -13.96 -18.77
N PRO A 110 3.73 -15.17 -18.21
CA PRO A 110 3.71 -15.38 -16.76
C PRO A 110 4.99 -14.90 -16.07
N GLY A 111 6.14 -15.01 -16.74
CA GLY A 111 7.42 -14.53 -16.21
C GLY A 111 7.50 -13.00 -16.07
N THR A 112 6.89 -12.25 -16.99
CA THR A 112 6.85 -10.77 -16.91
C THR A 112 5.99 -10.32 -15.74
N LEU A 113 4.83 -10.97 -15.56
CA LEU A 113 3.94 -10.69 -14.45
C LEU A 113 4.59 -11.05 -13.10
N ALA A 114 5.22 -12.22 -13.01
CA ALA A 114 5.96 -12.65 -11.82
C ALA A 114 7.11 -11.70 -11.46
N PHE A 115 7.83 -11.17 -12.46
CA PHE A 115 8.86 -10.17 -12.24
C PHE A 115 8.28 -8.86 -11.68
N ALA A 116 7.18 -8.37 -12.25
CA ALA A 116 6.51 -7.15 -11.77
C ALA A 116 6.00 -7.32 -10.32
N LEU A 117 5.38 -8.47 -10.01
CA LEU A 117 4.93 -8.80 -8.66
C LEU A 117 6.09 -8.96 -7.67
N ALA A 118 7.20 -9.58 -8.08
CA ALA A 118 8.39 -9.68 -7.25
C ALA A 118 9.01 -8.31 -6.95
N PHE A 119 8.99 -7.41 -7.94
CA PHE A 119 9.41 -6.02 -7.76
C PHE A 119 8.49 -5.28 -6.76
N ALA A 120 7.17 -5.43 -6.87
CA ALA A 120 6.22 -4.89 -5.88
C ALA A 120 6.46 -5.46 -4.48
N GLY A 121 6.65 -6.77 -4.34
CA GLY A 121 6.99 -7.38 -3.05
C GLY A 121 8.27 -6.80 -2.44
N GLY A 122 9.28 -6.50 -3.27
CA GLY A 122 10.47 -5.78 -2.85
C GLY A 122 10.20 -4.35 -2.39
N ALA A 123 9.32 -3.62 -3.08
CA ALA A 123 8.90 -2.27 -2.71
C ALA A 123 8.16 -2.25 -1.34
N VAL A 124 7.25 -3.19 -1.11
CA VAL A 124 6.56 -3.37 0.18
C VAL A 124 7.56 -3.67 1.30
N LEU A 125 8.52 -4.57 1.07
CA LEU A 125 9.54 -4.87 2.08
C LEU A 125 10.42 -3.64 2.40
N ALA A 126 10.76 -2.85 1.39
CA ALA A 126 11.54 -1.63 1.58
C ALA A 126 10.75 -0.56 2.37
N SER A 127 9.48 -0.33 2.04
CA SER A 127 8.62 0.63 2.76
C SER A 127 8.39 0.20 4.21
N LEU A 128 8.20 -1.10 4.44
CA LEU A 128 8.10 -1.69 5.77
C LEU A 128 9.36 -1.42 6.60
N ALA A 129 10.54 -1.71 6.04
CA ALA A 129 11.81 -1.58 6.75
C ALA A 129 12.21 -0.12 7.01
N ASP A 130 12.03 0.76 6.02
CA ASP A 130 12.54 2.13 6.06
C ASP A 130 11.58 3.10 6.78
N THR A 131 10.27 2.85 6.70
CA THR A 131 9.26 3.81 7.15
C THR A 131 8.30 3.22 8.17
N LEU A 132 7.56 2.15 7.83
CA LEU A 132 6.44 1.68 8.67
C LEU A 132 6.89 1.05 9.98
N MET A 133 7.93 0.21 9.96
CA MET A 133 8.43 -0.41 11.20
C MET A 133 9.04 0.62 12.15
N PRO A 134 9.98 1.50 11.73
CA PRO A 134 10.50 2.55 12.60
C PRO A 134 9.39 3.40 13.22
N GLU A 135 8.46 3.90 12.41
CA GLU A 135 7.34 4.72 12.87
C GLU A 135 6.46 3.96 13.89
N ALA A 136 6.16 2.69 13.61
CA ALA A 136 5.39 1.85 14.51
C ALA A 136 6.13 1.66 15.84
N PHE A 137 7.43 1.37 15.85
CA PHE A 137 8.19 1.18 17.09
C PHE A 137 8.44 2.48 17.88
N GLU A 138 8.50 3.63 17.22
CA GLU A 138 8.64 4.93 17.88
C GLU A 138 7.32 5.43 18.51
N HIS A 139 6.20 5.30 17.78
CA HIS A 139 4.91 5.89 18.18
C HIS A 139 3.85 4.89 18.64
N GLY A 140 4.08 3.60 18.42
CA GLY A 140 3.13 2.54 18.72
C GLY A 140 3.20 2.02 20.16
N ARG A 141 2.48 0.92 20.39
CA ARG A 141 2.27 0.32 21.71
C ARG A 141 3.18 -0.91 21.88
N PRO A 142 3.40 -1.43 23.10
CA PRO A 142 4.28 -2.59 23.33
C PRO A 142 3.90 -3.86 22.54
N PHE A 143 2.72 -3.90 21.91
CA PHE A 143 2.23 -5.04 21.15
C PHE A 143 2.50 -4.98 19.65
N ASN A 144 3.22 -3.97 19.11
CA ASN A 144 3.45 -3.84 17.67
C ASN A 144 4.06 -5.10 17.03
N ALA A 145 5.04 -5.72 17.68
CA ALA A 145 5.65 -6.95 17.18
C ALA A 145 4.65 -8.13 17.16
N MET A 146 3.81 -8.25 18.19
CA MET A 146 2.75 -9.27 18.22
C MET A 146 1.68 -9.00 17.17
N SER A 147 1.27 -7.74 16.99
CA SER A 147 0.30 -7.35 15.95
C SER A 147 0.85 -7.63 14.54
N THR A 148 2.13 -7.37 14.31
CA THR A 148 2.79 -7.69 13.04
C THR A 148 2.83 -9.19 12.80
N ALA A 149 3.26 -9.98 13.79
CA ALA A 149 3.28 -11.44 13.70
C ALA A 149 1.88 -12.04 13.51
N LEU A 150 0.87 -11.52 14.21
CA LEU A 150 -0.52 -11.97 14.09
C LEU A 150 -1.11 -11.61 12.73
N GLY A 151 -0.82 -10.42 12.20
CA GLY A 151 -1.23 -10.02 10.86
C GLY A 151 -0.65 -10.93 9.78
N PHE A 152 0.64 -11.25 9.88
CA PHE A 152 1.30 -12.20 8.96
C PHE A 152 0.71 -13.61 9.07
N LEU A 153 0.50 -14.11 10.30
CA LEU A 153 -0.14 -15.41 10.53
C LEU A 153 -1.56 -15.45 9.96
N LEU A 154 -2.33 -14.39 10.16
CA LEU A 154 -3.70 -14.27 9.62
C LEU A 154 -3.69 -14.27 8.09
N ALA A 155 -2.77 -13.53 7.46
CA ALA A 155 -2.61 -13.52 6.01
C ALA A 155 -2.27 -14.92 5.47
N PHE A 156 -1.37 -15.65 6.16
CA PHE A 156 -1.03 -17.03 5.80
C PHE A 156 -2.25 -17.96 5.89
N VAL A 157 -2.99 -17.92 7.01
CA VAL A 157 -4.21 -18.73 7.18
C VAL A 157 -5.25 -18.41 6.10
N LEU A 158 -5.44 -17.13 5.77
CA LEU A 158 -6.37 -16.72 4.72
C LEU A 158 -5.92 -17.19 3.32
N SER A 159 -4.63 -17.33 3.08
CA SER A 159 -4.12 -17.82 1.79
C SER A 159 -4.28 -19.34 1.58
N ASP A 160 -4.50 -20.09 2.66
CA ASP A 160 -4.63 -21.56 2.67
C ASP A 160 -6.09 -22.03 2.82
N LEU A 161 -7.05 -21.09 2.90
CA LEU A 161 -8.50 -21.33 2.98
C LEU A 161 -9.16 -21.25 1.61
#